data_AF-A0A520IFM0-F1
#
_entry.id   AF-A0A520IFM0-F1
#
_cell.length_a   1.000
_cell.length_b   1.000
_cell.length_c   1.000
_cell.angle_alpha   90.00
_cell.angle_beta   90.00
_cell.angle_gamma   90.00
#
_symmetry.space_group_name_H-M   'P 1'
#
loop_
_entity.id
_entity.type
_entity.pdbx_description
1 polymer ?
#
loop_
_entity_poly.entity_id
_entity_poly.type
_entity_poly.pdbx_seq_one_letter_code
_entity_poly.pdbx_strand_id
1 'polypeptide(L)'
;MKIFSLFFLLYFTVHQVAAQTSTVKKAQTNFDKAQAFLKEDAYQQAIESLQQAVIADPSFQFAFIQIGDINRRLKSFESAKTAYKNAIALSKTVDPRVYYGMAESSLKTGDYESGLLNINLFLQHYKGNDKEFVNKANKYLRDCEFAAKAVKSPLKYEPLNIGKEINS
;
A
#
# COMPACT_ATOMS: atom_id res chain seq x y z
N MET A 1 35.22 48.54 24.65
CA MET A 1 34.87 47.69 25.81
C MET A 1 33.34 47.56 25.85
N LYS A 2 32.83 46.31 25.88
CA LYS A 2 31.42 45.84 25.93
C LYS A 2 30.68 45.86 24.57
N ILE A 3 30.56 44.75 23.80
CA ILE A 3 29.87 43.45 23.98
C ILE A 3 28.37 43.52 23.64
N PHE A 4 28.00 42.78 22.57
CA PHE A 4 26.71 42.11 22.25
C PHE A 4 25.50 43.01 21.87
N SER A 5 24.60 42.66 20.94
CA SER A 5 24.16 41.34 20.48
C SER A 5 23.78 41.33 19.00
N LEU A 6 24.21 40.26 18.32
CA LEU A 6 23.71 39.78 17.05
C LEU A 6 22.30 39.18 17.26
N PHE A 7 21.24 39.71 16.64
CA PHE A 7 19.95 39.02 16.56
C PHE A 7 19.87 38.29 15.21
N PHE A 8 20.36 37.05 15.20
CA PHE A 8 20.13 36.12 14.09
C PHE A 8 18.78 35.45 14.32
N LEU A 9 17.71 36.00 13.75
CA LEU A 9 16.39 35.38 13.74
C LEU A 9 16.42 34.18 12.78
N LEU A 10 16.83 33.02 13.32
CA LEU A 10 16.57 31.71 12.73
C LEU A 10 15.05 31.48 12.72
N TYR A 11 14.40 31.86 11.63
CA TYR A 11 13.09 31.33 11.29
C TYR A 11 13.26 29.84 10.94
N PHE A 12 13.28 28.99 11.96
CA PHE A 12 12.96 27.58 11.79
C PHE A 12 11.47 27.51 11.42
N THR A 13 11.17 27.53 10.13
CA THR A 13 9.90 26.96 9.68
C THR A 13 9.99 25.47 9.95
N VAL A 14 9.46 25.08 11.12
CA VAL A 14 9.09 23.70 11.37
C VAL A 14 8.07 23.37 10.29
N HIS A 15 8.56 22.81 9.18
CA HIS A 15 7.70 22.00 8.34
C HIS A 15 7.22 20.92 9.28
N GLN A 16 5.96 21.01 9.71
CA GLN A 16 5.36 19.94 10.46
C GLN A 16 5.51 18.69 9.59
N VAL A 17 6.41 17.80 10.01
CA VAL A 17 6.09 16.39 9.94
C VAL A 17 4.92 16.24 10.89
N ALA A 18 3.70 16.54 10.41
CA ALA A 18 2.46 16.08 11.02
C ALA A 18 2.48 14.56 10.87
N ALA A 19 3.32 13.93 11.69
CA ALA A 19 3.70 12.55 11.59
C ALA A 19 2.49 11.73 11.98
N GLN A 20 1.72 11.24 10.99
CA GLN A 20 1.11 9.90 10.98
C GLN A 20 0.28 9.44 12.20
N THR A 21 -0.15 10.34 13.10
CA THR A 21 -0.88 10.02 14.33
C THR A 21 -2.36 10.40 14.21
N SER A 22 -3.23 9.62 14.85
CA SER A 22 -4.64 9.97 15.04
C SER A 22 -4.81 10.95 16.20
N THR A 23 -5.71 11.93 16.04
CA THR A 23 -6.13 12.82 17.14
C THR A 23 -7.04 12.10 18.14
N VAL A 24 -7.62 10.96 17.77
CA VAL A 24 -8.42 10.13 18.66
C VAL A 24 -7.49 9.24 19.48
N LYS A 25 -7.30 9.58 20.75
CA LYS A 25 -6.40 8.87 21.68
C LYS A 25 -6.59 7.35 21.66
N LYS A 26 -7.84 6.87 21.65
CA LYS A 26 -8.15 5.43 21.60
C LYS A 26 -7.64 4.79 20.31
N ALA A 27 -7.76 5.47 19.17
CA ALA A 27 -7.25 4.96 17.90
C ALA A 27 -5.73 4.91 17.91
N GLN A 28 -5.08 5.98 18.37
CA GLN A 28 -3.62 6.03 18.49
C GLN A 28 -3.08 4.93 19.42
N THR A 29 -3.68 4.72 20.59
CA THR A 29 -3.27 3.66 21.52
C THR A 29 -3.37 2.26 20.90
N ASN A 30 -4.43 1.99 20.14
CA ASN A 30 -4.57 0.70 19.45
C ASN A 30 -3.56 0.55 18.30
N PHE A 31 -3.26 1.63 17.60
CA PHE A 31 -2.23 1.65 16.57
C PHE A 31 -0.83 1.41 17.14
N ASP A 32 -0.48 2.05 18.26
CA ASP A 32 0.80 1.85 18.95
C ASP A 32 0.93 0.41 19.46
N LYS A 33 -0.16 -0.18 19.96
CA LYS A 33 -0.22 -1.60 20.31
C LYS A 33 0.04 -2.50 19.09
N ALA A 34 -0.54 -2.17 17.94
CA ALA A 34 -0.24 -2.89 16.71
C ALA A 34 1.24 -2.78 16.32
N GLN A 35 1.86 -1.62 16.50
CA GLN A 35 3.30 -1.46 16.25
C GLN A 35 4.15 -2.36 17.14
N ALA A 36 3.76 -2.55 18.40
CA ALA A 36 4.44 -3.50 19.29
C ALA A 36 4.34 -4.93 18.74
N PHE A 37 3.14 -5.38 18.36
CA PHE A 37 2.96 -6.70 17.75
C PHE A 37 3.74 -6.87 16.43
N LEU A 38 3.84 -5.83 15.61
CA LEU A 38 4.63 -5.91 14.37
C LEU A 38 6.12 -6.09 14.61
N LYS A 39 6.68 -5.53 15.69
CA LYS A 39 8.07 -5.75 16.08
C LYS A 39 8.34 -7.20 16.51
N GLU A 40 7.29 -7.90 16.92
CA GLU A 40 7.32 -9.32 17.30
C GLU A 40 6.87 -10.24 16.15
N ASP A 41 6.67 -9.70 14.94
CA ASP A 41 6.10 -10.41 13.78
C ASP A 41 4.72 -11.05 14.05
N ALA A 42 4.01 -10.60 15.09
CA ALA A 42 2.69 -11.06 15.49
C ALA A 42 1.58 -10.41 14.62
N TYR A 43 1.56 -10.75 13.33
CA TYR A 43 0.74 -10.07 12.33
C TYR A 43 -0.77 -10.10 12.61
N GLN A 44 -1.29 -11.21 13.13
CA GLN A 44 -2.72 -11.34 13.40
C GLN A 44 -3.16 -10.40 14.53
N GLN A 45 -2.42 -10.38 15.64
CA GLN A 45 -2.69 -9.46 16.75
C GLN A 45 -2.47 -7.99 16.35
N ALA A 46 -1.51 -7.73 15.44
CA ALA A 46 -1.33 -6.41 14.86
C ALA A 46 -2.55 -5.96 14.05
N ILE A 47 -3.10 -6.83 13.18
CA ILE A 47 -4.31 -6.55 12.40
C ILE A 47 -5.50 -6.28 13.33
N GLU A 48 -5.71 -7.10 14.36
CA GLU A 48 -6.81 -6.90 15.32
C GLU A 48 -6.70 -5.54 16.01
N SER A 49 -5.49 -5.16 16.43
CA SER A 49 -5.25 -3.85 17.06
C SER A 49 -5.47 -2.70 16.07
N LEU A 50 -5.04 -2.83 14.81
CA LEU A 50 -5.31 -1.84 13.77
C LEU A 50 -6.80 -1.73 13.44
N GLN A 51 -7.54 -2.84 13.46
CA GLN A 51 -9.00 -2.84 13.31
C GLN A 51 -9.68 -2.05 14.42
N GLN A 52 -9.24 -2.24 15.68
CA GLN A 52 -9.72 -1.40 16.79
C GLN A 52 -9.35 0.07 16.61
N ALA A 53 -8.20 0.37 15.99
CA ALA A 53 -7.80 1.75 15.68
C ALA A 53 -8.75 2.40 14.67
N VAL A 54 -9.07 1.73 13.55
CA VAL A 54 -10.00 2.27 12.53
C VAL A 54 -11.45 2.31 12.99
N ILE A 55 -11.86 1.45 13.93
CA ILE A 55 -13.18 1.55 14.58
C ILE A 55 -13.26 2.81 15.44
N ALA A 56 -12.18 3.13 16.18
CA ALA A 56 -12.12 4.31 17.02
C ALA A 56 -11.97 5.62 16.23
N ASP A 57 -11.23 5.57 15.11
CA ASP A 57 -11.07 6.67 14.17
C ASP A 57 -11.16 6.16 12.72
N PRO A 58 -12.35 6.22 12.10
CA PRO A 58 -12.55 5.82 10.72
C PRO A 58 -11.78 6.66 9.70
N SER A 59 -11.21 7.80 10.10
CA SER A 59 -10.39 8.66 9.24
C SER A 59 -8.88 8.39 9.38
N PHE A 60 -8.48 7.40 10.18
CA PHE A 60 -7.08 7.10 10.44
C PHE A 60 -6.42 6.36 9.26
N GLN A 61 -6.03 7.11 8.23
CA GLN A 61 -5.49 6.58 6.97
C GLN A 61 -4.33 5.59 7.16
N PHE A 62 -3.39 5.89 8.06
CA PHE A 62 -2.22 5.04 8.30
C PHE A 62 -2.58 3.66 8.85
N ALA A 63 -3.65 3.56 9.65
CA ALA A 63 -4.10 2.27 10.15
C ALA A 63 -4.60 1.38 9.00
N PHE A 64 -5.35 1.95 8.05
CA PHE A 64 -5.75 1.23 6.83
C PHE A 64 -4.55 0.83 5.96
N ILE A 65 -3.57 1.71 5.79
CA ILE A 65 -2.35 1.39 5.02
C ILE A 65 -1.65 0.18 5.63
N GLN A 66 -1.45 0.17 6.95
CA GLN A 66 -0.78 -0.95 7.61
C GLN A 66 -1.59 -2.25 7.58
N ILE A 67 -2.92 -2.19 7.72
CA ILE A 67 -3.76 -3.37 7.48
C ILE A 67 -3.51 -3.91 6.07
N GLY A 68 -3.46 -3.03 5.07
CA GLY A 68 -3.15 -3.39 3.69
C GLY A 68 -1.78 -4.05 3.53
N ASP A 69 -0.74 -3.47 4.11
CA ASP A 69 0.63 -3.99 4.02
C ASP A 69 0.80 -5.35 4.69
N ILE A 70 0.22 -5.52 5.88
CA ILE A 70 0.27 -6.80 6.59
C ILE A 70 -0.48 -7.87 5.80
N ASN A 71 -1.70 -7.59 5.34
CA ASN A 71 -2.47 -8.54 4.54
C ASN A 71 -1.76 -8.89 3.22
N ARG A 72 -1.11 -7.92 2.58
CA ARG A 72 -0.28 -8.15 1.38
C ARG A 72 0.89 -9.07 1.68
N ARG A 73 1.58 -8.88 2.83
CA ARG A 73 2.66 -9.76 3.31
C ARG A 73 2.16 -11.18 3.59
N LEU A 74 0.97 -11.31 4.16
CA LEU A 74 0.29 -12.59 4.41
C LEU A 74 -0.35 -13.22 3.16
N LYS A 75 -0.24 -12.56 1.99
CA LYS A 75 -0.87 -12.97 0.72
C LYS A 75 -2.40 -12.99 0.74
N SER A 76 -3.02 -12.33 1.73
CA SER A 76 -4.46 -12.07 1.81
C SER A 76 -4.83 -10.87 0.93
N PHE A 77 -4.65 -11.03 -0.39
CA PHE A 77 -4.68 -9.91 -1.33
C PHE A 77 -6.04 -9.19 -1.43
N GLU A 78 -7.18 -9.87 -1.28
CA GLU A 78 -8.50 -9.20 -1.28
C GLU A 78 -8.67 -8.30 -0.05
N SER A 79 -8.26 -8.76 1.13
CA SER A 79 -8.24 -7.95 2.35
C SER A 79 -7.30 -6.76 2.20
N ALA A 80 -6.14 -6.96 1.57
CA ALA A 80 -5.20 -5.89 1.28
C ALA A 80 -5.81 -4.82 0.37
N LYS A 81 -6.46 -5.23 -0.73
CA LYS A 81 -7.18 -4.31 -1.63
C LYS A 81 -8.21 -3.47 -0.90
N THR A 82 -9.01 -4.11 -0.04
CA THR A 82 -10.06 -3.41 0.72
C THR A 82 -9.46 -2.34 1.62
N ALA A 83 -8.39 -2.67 2.34
CA ALA A 83 -7.72 -1.72 3.23
C ALA A 83 -7.05 -0.57 2.46
N TYR A 84 -6.34 -0.85 1.36
CA TYR A 84 -5.76 0.21 0.52
C TYR A 84 -6.83 1.10 -0.12
N LYS A 85 -7.94 0.52 -0.59
CA LYS A 85 -9.07 1.30 -1.13
C LYS A 85 -9.60 2.29 -0.10
N ASN A 86 -9.79 1.86 1.15
CA ASN A 86 -10.19 2.75 2.23
C ASN A 86 -9.14 3.84 2.49
N ALA A 87 -7.85 3.47 2.54
CA ALA A 87 -6.78 4.46 2.71
C ALA A 87 -6.75 5.53 1.60
N ILE A 88 -6.89 5.11 0.33
CA ILE A 88 -6.91 6.00 -0.84
C ILE A 88 -8.15 6.90 -0.82
N ALA A 89 -9.30 6.42 -0.32
CA ALA A 89 -10.52 7.21 -0.27
C ALA A 89 -10.49 8.35 0.78
N LEU A 90 -9.65 8.24 1.81
CA LEU A 90 -9.61 9.19 2.94
C LEU A 90 -8.88 10.50 2.63
N SER A 91 -7.99 10.54 1.65
CA SER A 91 -7.21 11.74 1.33
C SER A 91 -6.94 11.86 -0.16
N LYS A 92 -6.89 13.10 -0.64
CA LYS A 92 -6.43 13.41 -2.02
C LYS A 92 -4.96 13.07 -2.23
N THR A 93 -4.19 12.94 -1.15
CA THR A 93 -2.76 12.61 -1.20
C THR A 93 -2.47 11.40 -0.32
N VAL A 94 -1.78 10.41 -0.87
CA VAL A 94 -1.32 9.22 -0.17
C VAL A 94 0.11 8.91 -0.63
N ASP A 95 0.90 8.23 0.20
CA ASP A 95 2.22 7.74 -0.23
C ASP A 95 2.04 6.88 -1.50
N PRO A 96 2.78 7.16 -2.60
CA PRO A 96 2.65 6.40 -3.84
C PRO A 96 2.80 4.89 -3.66
N ARG A 97 3.55 4.42 -2.64
CA ARG A 97 3.71 3.00 -2.30
C ARG A 97 2.39 2.30 -1.99
N VAL A 98 1.37 3.03 -1.56
CA VAL A 98 0.01 2.49 -1.37
C VAL A 98 -0.59 2.07 -2.70
N TYR A 99 -0.40 2.85 -3.77
CA TYR A 99 -0.84 2.45 -5.12
C TYR A 99 -0.08 1.22 -5.60
N TYR A 100 1.22 1.10 -5.29
CA TYR A 100 1.97 -0.12 -5.59
C TYR A 100 1.38 -1.34 -4.86
N GLY A 101 1.08 -1.22 -3.57
CA GLY A 101 0.46 -2.29 -2.77
C GLY A 101 -0.92 -2.69 -3.30
N MET A 102 -1.73 -1.71 -3.71
CA MET A 102 -3.03 -1.93 -4.35
C MET A 102 -2.88 -2.61 -5.71
N ALA A 103 -1.90 -2.21 -6.52
CA ALA A 103 -1.62 -2.80 -7.83
C ALA A 103 -1.15 -4.25 -7.73
N GLU A 104 -0.21 -4.54 -6.83
CA GLU A 104 0.25 -5.91 -6.56
C GLU A 104 -0.92 -6.80 -6.13
N SER A 105 -1.72 -6.32 -5.18
CA SER A 105 -2.86 -7.08 -4.68
C SER A 105 -3.92 -7.29 -5.77
N SER A 106 -4.21 -6.28 -6.58
CA SER A 106 -5.17 -6.36 -7.70
C SER A 106 -4.71 -7.34 -8.78
N LEU A 107 -3.42 -7.30 -9.16
CA LEU A 107 -2.83 -8.26 -10.08
C LEU A 107 -2.97 -9.70 -9.56
N LYS A 108 -2.73 -9.92 -8.26
CA LYS A 108 -2.82 -11.25 -7.63
C LYS A 108 -4.24 -11.77 -7.46
N THR A 109 -5.24 -10.90 -7.50
CA THR A 109 -6.66 -11.29 -7.47
C THR A 109 -7.30 -11.32 -8.86
N GLY A 110 -6.54 -11.09 -9.93
CA GLY A 110 -7.08 -11.05 -11.30
C GLY A 110 -7.85 -9.77 -11.66
N ASP A 111 -7.78 -8.74 -10.81
CA ASP A 111 -8.39 -7.44 -11.03
C ASP A 111 -7.42 -6.55 -11.82
N TYR A 112 -7.22 -6.91 -13.09
CA TYR A 112 -6.17 -6.32 -13.91
C TYR A 112 -6.46 -4.86 -14.28
N GLU A 113 -7.73 -4.45 -14.35
CA GLU A 113 -8.09 -3.06 -14.61
C GLU A 113 -7.72 -2.16 -13.42
N SER A 114 -8.05 -2.57 -12.18
CA SER A 114 -7.57 -1.87 -10.97
C SER A 114 -6.05 -1.92 -10.86
N GLY A 115 -5.44 -3.06 -11.19
CA GLY A 115 -3.98 -3.23 -11.19
C GLY A 115 -3.28 -2.23 -12.11
N LEU A 116 -3.78 -2.10 -13.35
CA LEU A 116 -3.26 -1.16 -14.34
C LEU A 116 -3.43 0.29 -13.92
N LEU A 117 -4.59 0.66 -13.37
CA LEU A 117 -4.84 2.01 -12.86
C LEU A 117 -3.83 2.37 -11.77
N ASN A 118 -3.70 1.52 -10.75
CA ASN A 118 -2.90 1.83 -9.57
C ASN A 118 -1.39 1.78 -9.86
N ILE A 119 -0.92 0.89 -10.74
CA ILE A 119 0.51 0.85 -11.06
C ILE A 119 0.95 2.09 -11.86
N ASN A 120 0.08 2.63 -12.71
CA ASN A 120 0.32 3.90 -13.40
C ASN A 120 0.36 5.07 -12.41
N LEU A 121 -0.56 5.13 -11.44
CA LEU A 121 -0.53 6.13 -10.38
C LEU A 121 0.78 6.05 -9.57
N PHE A 122 1.23 4.84 -9.23
CA PHE A 122 2.53 4.65 -8.59
C PHE A 122 3.67 5.25 -9.43
N LEU A 123 3.80 4.86 -10.71
CA LEU A 123 4.87 5.32 -11.58
C LEU A 123 4.84 6.83 -11.85
N GLN A 124 3.64 7.43 -11.86
CA GLN A 124 3.46 8.87 -12.01
C GLN A 124 3.97 9.64 -10.78
N HIS A 125 3.65 9.16 -9.58
CA HIS A 125 3.86 9.91 -8.34
C HIS A 125 5.12 9.51 -7.56
N TYR A 126 5.64 8.30 -7.74
CA TYR A 126 6.85 7.85 -7.06
C TYR A 126 8.08 8.57 -7.63
N LYS A 127 8.77 9.34 -6.77
CA LYS A 127 10.01 10.06 -7.10
C LYS A 127 11.24 9.50 -6.39
N GLY A 128 11.12 8.31 -5.78
CA GLY A 128 12.25 7.64 -5.16
C GLY A 128 13.23 7.07 -6.19
N ASN A 129 14.43 6.73 -5.73
CA ASN A 129 15.54 6.29 -6.57
C ASN A 129 15.79 4.76 -6.53
N ASP A 130 14.90 3.99 -5.90
CA ASP A 130 14.98 2.54 -5.85
C ASP A 130 14.66 1.94 -7.23
N LYS A 131 15.73 1.64 -7.99
CA LYS A 131 15.63 1.08 -9.34
C LYS A 131 14.97 -0.30 -9.36
N GLU A 132 15.21 -1.13 -8.34
CA GLU A 132 14.63 -2.47 -8.30
C GLU A 132 13.12 -2.37 -8.08
N PHE A 133 12.69 -1.46 -7.21
CA PHE A 133 11.29 -1.20 -6.96
C PHE A 133 10.56 -0.68 -8.20
N VAL A 134 11.18 0.26 -8.94
CA VAL A 134 10.64 0.74 -10.22
C VAL A 134 10.61 -0.36 -11.29
N ASN A 135 11.65 -1.19 -11.39
CA ASN A 135 11.69 -2.31 -12.34
C ASN A 135 10.57 -3.32 -12.05
N LYS A 136 10.32 -3.62 -10.77
CA LYS A 136 9.23 -4.50 -10.36
C LYS A 136 7.86 -3.88 -10.69
N ALA A 137 7.70 -2.57 -10.50
CA ALA A 137 6.48 -1.88 -10.91
C ALA A 137 6.25 -1.91 -12.43
N ASN A 138 7.30 -1.71 -13.23
CA ASN A 138 7.23 -1.85 -14.69
C ASN A 138 6.91 -3.29 -15.13
N LYS A 139 7.33 -4.29 -14.35
CA LYS A 139 6.91 -5.68 -14.58
C LYS A 139 5.41 -5.84 -14.32
N TYR A 140 4.88 -5.31 -13.22
CA TYR A 140 3.44 -5.34 -12.94
C TYR A 140 2.61 -4.59 -13.97
N LEU A 141 3.10 -3.46 -14.47
CA LEU A 141 2.48 -2.76 -15.59
C LEU A 141 2.29 -3.69 -16.80
N ARG A 142 3.36 -4.33 -17.26
CA ARG A 142 3.30 -5.27 -18.40
C ARG A 142 2.40 -6.47 -18.14
N ASP A 143 2.46 -7.04 -16.94
CA ASP A 143 1.60 -8.17 -16.55
C ASP A 143 0.11 -7.78 -16.60
N CYS A 144 -0.24 -6.60 -16.05
CA CYS A 144 -1.61 -6.07 -16.07
C CYS A 144 -2.08 -5.73 -17.48
N GLU A 145 -1.24 -5.09 -18.31
CA GLU A 145 -1.56 -4.77 -19.71
C GLU A 145 -1.88 -6.03 -20.52
N PHE A 146 -1.02 -7.04 -20.41
CA PHE A 146 -1.23 -8.32 -21.08
C PHE A 146 -2.52 -8.99 -20.60
N ALA A 147 -2.69 -9.11 -19.29
CA ALA A 147 -3.81 -9.83 -18.70
C ALA A 147 -5.16 -9.11 -18.95
N ALA A 148 -5.21 -7.79 -18.84
CA ALA A 148 -6.41 -7.00 -19.13
C ALA A 148 -6.84 -7.14 -20.59
N LYS A 149 -5.89 -7.25 -21.53
CA LYS A 149 -6.19 -7.54 -22.94
C LYS A 149 -6.66 -8.99 -23.14
N ALA A 150 -5.97 -9.95 -22.53
CA ALA A 150 -6.27 -11.37 -22.68
C ALA A 150 -7.67 -11.74 -22.16
N VAL A 151 -8.09 -11.16 -21.03
CA VAL A 151 -9.44 -11.39 -20.46
C VAL A 151 -10.55 -10.88 -21.39
N LYS A 152 -10.31 -9.82 -22.17
CA LYS A 152 -11.30 -9.27 -23.13
C LYS A 152 -11.41 -10.08 -24.42
N SER A 153 -10.40 -10.88 -24.74
CA SER A 153 -10.37 -11.70 -25.95
C SER A 153 -9.78 -13.07 -25.61
N PRO A 154 -10.50 -13.92 -24.86
CA PRO A 154 -10.01 -15.23 -24.47
C PRO A 154 -9.75 -16.06 -25.72
N LEU A 155 -8.53 -16.57 -25.85
CA LEU A 155 -8.20 -17.51 -26.91
C LEU A 155 -9.02 -18.78 -26.69
N LYS A 156 -9.71 -19.24 -27.74
CA LYS A 156 -10.31 -20.58 -27.76
C LYS A 156 -9.16 -21.58 -27.83
N TYR A 157 -8.64 -21.97 -26.67
CA TYR A 157 -7.62 -22.99 -26.54
C TYR A 157 -8.27 -24.33 -26.21
N GLU A 158 -8.26 -25.24 -27.18
CA GLU A 158 -8.62 -26.64 -26.96
C GLU A 158 -7.31 -27.40 -26.75
N PRO A 159 -6.93 -27.74 -25.50
CA PRO A 159 -5.68 -28.46 -25.26
C PRO A 159 -5.72 -29.79 -26.01
N LEU A 160 -4.76 -29.99 -26.91
CA LEU A 160 -4.57 -31.28 -27.54
C LEU A 160 -4.00 -32.23 -26.48
N ASN A 161 -4.75 -33.28 -26.16
CA ASN A 161 -4.22 -34.38 -25.37
C ASN A 161 -3.21 -35.13 -26.25
N ILE A 162 -1.91 -34.95 -25.94
CA ILE A 162 -0.79 -35.57 -26.66
C ILE A 162 -0.27 -36.83 -25.96
N GLY A 163 -1.12 -37.43 -25.11
CA GLY A 163 -0.82 -38.65 -24.37
C GLY A 163 -0.81 -38.42 -22.86
N LYS A 164 -1.16 -39.50 -22.15
CA LYS A 164 -1.35 -39.52 -20.69
C LYS A 164 -0.11 -39.08 -19.90
N GLU A 165 1.06 -39.30 -20.46
CA GLU A 165 2.36 -38.95 -19.86
C GLU A 165 2.68 -37.45 -19.93
N ILE A 166 1.96 -36.66 -20.75
CA ILE A 166 2.27 -35.23 -20.96
C ILE A 166 1.11 -34.32 -20.54
N ASN A 167 -0.12 -34.58 -21.02
CA ASN A 167 -1.32 -34.02 -20.40
C ASN A 167 -2.48 -35.02 -20.52
N SER A 168 -3.08 -35.33 -19.36
CA SER A 168 -4.26 -36.17 -19.22
C SER A 168 -5.47 -35.31 -18.91
#